data_AF-A0A3P7ZP65-F1
#
_entry.id   AF-A0A3P7ZP65-F1
#
_cell.length_a   1.000
_cell.length_b   1.000
_cell.length_c   1.000
_cell.angle_alpha   90.00
_cell.angle_beta   90.00
_cell.angle_gamma   90.00
#
_symmetry.space_group_name_H-M   'P 1'
#
loop_
_entity.id
_entity.type
_entity.pdbx_description
1 polymer ?
#
loop_
_entity_poly.entity_id
_entity_poly.type
_entity_poly.pdbx_seq_one_letter_code
_entity_poly.pdbx_strand_id
1 'polypeptide(L)'
;MCVFQARLTIPANISVPLFDVCKRLDLKPIVCHASVCLANWKPIKETTIFNASVIDIITFRFTQHPANRWFFTLTAQVSLFTITQIEAELAEAICAIASACLHGKIEQSTMQHICNAVTKVTSTIQRMEEYVPPNIFYNNLRYFLSGYTQNALAEQGGIIFEGKENLGPQPLHGGSAAQSSTFHVIDAFLGIKHADDVEAFLAQHREYMPPKHRQFIGWVRENAAKISNLRNAFGYQQALCAVKKFREVHISVVTKFIILPAKGNSKIGTGGSSFMHLLHNIANDSKS
;
A
#
# COMPACT_ATOMS: atom_id res chain seq x y z
N MET A 1 21.81 -14.82 37.71
CA MET A 1 21.29 -13.55 37.17
C MET A 1 20.21 -13.88 36.16
N CYS A 2 18.94 -13.61 36.48
CA CYS A 2 17.85 -13.79 35.53
C CYS A 2 17.91 -12.61 34.55
N VAL A 3 18.36 -12.86 33.32
CA VAL A 3 18.25 -11.86 32.25
C VAL A 3 16.76 -11.69 32.00
N PHE A 4 16.21 -10.52 32.34
CA PHE A 4 14.83 -10.15 31.97
C PHE A 4 14.80 -10.01 30.44
N GLN A 5 14.57 -11.12 29.75
CA GLN A 5 14.25 -11.08 28.34
C GLN A 5 12.81 -10.57 28.26
N ALA A 6 12.63 -9.32 27.82
CA ALA A 6 11.29 -8.79 27.58
C ALA A 6 10.56 -9.79 26.66
N ARG A 7 9.49 -10.41 27.16
CA ARG A 7 8.63 -11.23 26.30
C ARG A 7 8.09 -10.31 25.22
N LEU A 8 8.23 -10.72 23.95
CA LEU A 8 7.67 -10.01 22.82
C LEU A 8 6.17 -10.33 22.75
N THR A 9 5.44 -9.81 23.73
CA THR A 9 3.99 -9.97 23.90
C THR A 9 3.29 -8.63 23.82
N ILE A 10 2.04 -8.64 23.37
CA ILE A 10 1.12 -7.52 23.53
C ILE A 10 0.20 -7.82 24.71
N PRO A 11 0.13 -6.94 25.72
CA PRO A 11 -0.69 -7.14 26.91
C PRO A 11 -2.18 -7.38 26.62
N ALA A 12 -2.85 -8.20 27.44
CA ALA A 12 -4.22 -8.64 27.18
C ALA A 12 -5.23 -7.48 27.08
N ASN A 13 -5.02 -6.42 27.85
CA ASN A 13 -5.85 -5.21 27.83
C ASN A 13 -5.78 -4.42 26.51
N ILE A 14 -4.79 -4.69 25.65
CA ILE A 14 -4.70 -4.18 24.27
C ILE A 14 -5.06 -5.26 23.27
N SER A 15 -4.51 -6.47 23.44
CA SER A 15 -4.68 -7.60 22.53
C SER A 15 -6.13 -8.02 22.34
N VAL A 16 -6.87 -8.22 23.43
CA VAL A 16 -8.26 -8.70 23.38
C VAL A 16 -9.17 -7.71 22.63
N PRO A 17 -9.23 -6.40 22.98
CA PRO A 17 -10.07 -5.46 22.24
C PRO A 17 -9.60 -5.24 20.80
N LEU A 18 -8.28 -5.26 20.53
CA LEU A 18 -7.76 -5.15 19.16
C LEU A 18 -8.29 -6.28 18.29
N PHE A 19 -8.23 -7.53 18.76
CA PHE A 19 -8.78 -8.68 18.05
C PHE A 19 -10.27 -8.57 17.82
N ASP A 20 -11.03 -8.10 18.82
CA ASP A 20 -12.48 -7.97 18.69
C ASP A 20 -12.87 -6.93 17.63
N VAL A 21 -12.16 -5.80 17.58
CA VAL A 21 -12.34 -4.78 16.54
C VAL A 21 -11.93 -5.32 15.17
N CYS A 22 -10.74 -5.91 15.07
CA CYS A 22 -10.20 -6.46 13.82
C CYS A 22 -11.08 -7.59 13.26
N LYS A 23 -11.65 -8.43 14.12
CA LYS A 23 -12.61 -9.46 13.72
C LYS A 23 -13.90 -8.86 13.15
N ARG A 24 -14.42 -7.78 13.74
CA ARG A 24 -15.62 -7.09 13.23
C ARG A 24 -15.38 -6.39 11.90
N LEU A 25 -14.17 -5.88 11.69
CA LEU A 25 -13.76 -5.23 10.44
C LEU A 25 -13.24 -6.21 9.38
N ASP A 26 -13.05 -7.48 9.76
CA ASP A 26 -12.37 -8.51 8.98
C ASP A 26 -11.02 -8.01 8.43
N LEU A 27 -10.18 -7.55 9.36
CA LEU A 27 -8.80 -7.09 9.17
C LEU A 27 -7.87 -7.84 10.13
N LYS A 28 -6.57 -7.86 9.82
CA LYS A 28 -5.55 -8.44 10.71
C LYS A 28 -5.28 -7.52 11.91
N PRO A 29 -4.93 -8.05 13.10
CA PRO A 29 -4.66 -7.28 14.32
C PRO A 29 -3.27 -6.65 14.31
N ILE A 30 -3.01 -5.81 13.30
CA ILE A 30 -1.80 -5.01 13.15
C ILE A 30 -2.14 -3.73 12.38
N VAL A 31 -1.33 -2.70 12.58
CA VAL A 31 -1.31 -1.53 11.70
C VAL A 31 -1.11 -1.97 10.24
N CYS A 32 -2.01 -1.51 9.37
CA CYS A 32 -1.97 -1.75 7.93
C CYS A 32 -2.33 -0.47 7.15
N HIS A 33 -2.18 -0.50 5.83
CA HIS A 33 -2.49 0.63 4.95
C HIS A 33 -3.90 1.21 5.17
N ALA A 34 -4.89 0.35 5.39
CA ALA A 34 -6.27 0.77 5.68
C ALA A 34 -6.37 1.64 6.94
N SER A 35 -5.63 1.31 8.00
CA SER A 35 -5.67 2.05 9.27
C SER A 35 -4.76 3.28 9.26
N VAL A 36 -3.56 3.20 8.69
CA VAL A 36 -2.55 4.29 8.78
C VAL A 36 -2.64 5.32 7.67
N CYS A 37 -3.29 4.98 6.56
CA CYS A 37 -3.46 5.87 5.41
C CYS A 37 -4.94 6.19 5.17
N LEU A 38 -5.76 5.20 4.82
CA LEU A 38 -7.13 5.45 4.34
C LEU A 38 -8.04 6.06 5.42
N ALA A 39 -7.97 5.54 6.65
CA ALA A 39 -8.79 5.99 7.77
C ALA A 39 -8.12 7.07 8.64
N ASN A 40 -6.89 7.51 8.31
CA ASN A 40 -6.07 8.34 9.19
C ASN A 40 -5.90 9.77 8.66
N TRP A 41 -6.98 10.46 8.35
CA TRP A 41 -6.92 11.85 7.96
C TRP A 41 -8.17 12.62 8.41
N LYS A 42 -8.00 13.92 8.59
CA LYS A 42 -9.05 14.90 8.87
C LYS A 42 -8.76 16.22 8.14
N PRO A 43 -9.77 16.98 7.74
CA PRO A 43 -9.55 18.33 7.20
C PRO A 43 -9.03 19.26 8.31
N ILE A 44 -8.10 20.16 7.97
CA ILE A 44 -7.60 21.20 8.90
C ILE A 44 -8.53 22.42 8.92
N LYS A 45 -9.21 22.69 7.80
CA LYS A 45 -10.21 23.76 7.66
C LYS A 45 -11.34 23.28 6.75
N GLU A 46 -12.53 23.86 6.89
CA GLU A 46 -13.56 23.73 5.86
C GLU A 46 -13.06 24.36 4.57
N THR A 47 -12.88 23.54 3.55
CA THR A 47 -12.35 23.94 2.26
C THR A 47 -13.07 23.16 1.18
N THR A 48 -13.38 23.81 0.07
CA THR A 48 -13.87 23.16 -1.16
C THR A 48 -12.73 22.50 -1.93
N ILE A 49 -11.49 22.77 -1.51
CA ILE A 49 -10.24 22.31 -2.12
C ILE A 49 -9.55 21.33 -1.17
N PHE A 50 -9.48 20.04 -1.51
CA PHE A 50 -8.97 19.01 -0.60
C PHE A 50 -7.59 18.49 -1.00
N ASN A 51 -6.59 18.60 -0.11
CA ASN A 51 -5.22 18.18 -0.41
C ASN A 51 -4.29 17.92 0.78
N ALA A 52 -3.10 17.36 0.52
CA ALA A 52 -2.11 17.00 1.54
C ALA A 52 -1.66 18.16 2.45
N SER A 53 -1.71 19.43 2.00
CA SER A 53 -1.37 20.59 2.84
C SER A 53 -2.52 21.02 3.74
N VAL A 54 -3.77 20.75 3.36
CA VAL A 54 -5.00 21.12 4.10
C VAL A 54 -5.63 19.98 4.90
N ILE A 55 -4.99 18.81 4.94
CA ILE A 55 -5.39 17.69 5.79
C ILE A 55 -4.35 17.34 6.83
N ASP A 56 -4.77 16.74 7.93
CA ASP A 56 -3.88 16.30 8.99
C ASP A 56 -4.21 14.86 9.39
N ILE A 57 -3.26 14.17 10.02
CA ILE A 57 -3.47 12.81 10.50
C ILE A 57 -4.23 12.80 11.83
N ILE A 58 -5.11 11.81 12.01
CA ILE A 58 -5.89 11.65 13.24
C ILE A 58 -5.01 11.05 14.35
N THR A 59 -4.23 10.02 14.02
CA THR A 59 -3.37 9.25 14.92
C THR A 59 -2.04 8.89 14.21
N PHE A 60 -1.25 7.98 14.78
CA PHE A 60 0.04 7.52 14.27
C PHE A 60 1.10 8.63 14.14
N ARG A 61 1.13 9.53 15.13
CA ARG A 61 2.16 10.57 15.32
C ARG A 61 3.35 10.01 16.09
N PHE A 62 4.10 9.11 15.45
CA PHE A 62 5.23 8.42 16.08
C PHE A 62 6.41 9.36 16.34
N THR A 63 6.57 10.38 15.51
CA THR A 63 7.64 11.38 15.66
C THR A 63 7.07 12.79 15.53
N GLN A 64 7.76 13.76 16.15
CA GLN A 64 7.44 15.18 16.01
C GLN A 64 7.95 15.78 14.69
N HIS A 65 8.67 15.00 13.88
CA HIS A 65 9.22 15.47 12.62
C HIS A 65 8.09 15.61 11.57
N PRO A 66 8.05 16.70 10.77
CA PRO A 66 7.01 16.91 9.74
C PRO A 66 6.84 15.75 8.75
N ALA A 67 7.93 15.02 8.49
CA ALA A 67 7.95 13.79 7.70
C ALA A 67 6.90 12.75 8.13
N ASN A 68 6.60 12.64 9.43
CA ASN A 68 5.59 11.69 9.92
C ASN A 68 4.22 12.00 9.31
N ARG A 69 3.82 13.27 9.34
CA ARG A 69 2.55 13.72 8.74
C ARG A 69 2.61 13.55 7.23
N TRP A 70 3.65 14.08 6.58
CA TRP A 70 3.77 14.09 5.13
C TRP A 70 3.72 12.69 4.50
N PHE A 71 4.40 11.71 5.12
CA PHE A 71 4.41 10.34 4.64
C PHE A 71 2.99 9.77 4.55
N PHE A 72 2.21 9.88 5.62
CA PHE A 72 0.85 9.35 5.63
C PHE A 72 -0.10 10.18 4.76
N THR A 73 -0.05 11.52 4.82
CA THR A 73 -0.96 12.37 4.06
C THR A 73 -0.73 12.33 2.55
N LEU A 74 0.50 12.07 2.08
CA LEU A 74 0.79 11.87 0.65
C LEU A 74 0.22 10.54 0.13
N THR A 75 0.19 9.51 0.99
CA THR A 75 -0.34 8.17 0.68
C THR A 75 -1.82 7.98 0.97
N ALA A 76 -2.47 8.91 1.68
CA ALA A 76 -3.86 8.79 2.10
C ALA A 76 -4.86 8.90 0.93
N GLN A 77 -6.13 8.63 1.23
CA GLN A 77 -7.26 8.71 0.30
C GLN A 77 -8.16 9.87 0.71
N VAL A 78 -8.54 10.77 -0.22
CA VAL A 78 -9.92 11.27 -0.41
C VAL A 78 -10.08 12.22 -1.61
N SER A 79 -11.25 12.13 -2.26
CA SER A 79 -11.65 12.89 -3.45
C SER A 79 -12.31 14.23 -3.12
N LEU A 80 -11.82 15.33 -3.69
CA LEU A 80 -12.42 16.14 -4.77
C LEU A 80 -11.79 17.54 -4.75
N PHE A 81 -11.38 17.93 -5.95
CA PHE A 81 -10.77 19.17 -6.42
C PHE A 81 -9.62 19.82 -5.62
N THR A 82 -8.53 19.99 -6.39
CA THR A 82 -7.34 20.82 -6.20
C THR A 82 -6.33 20.42 -5.08
N ILE A 83 -5.24 19.81 -5.58
CA ILE A 83 -4.06 19.24 -4.91
C ILE A 83 -4.35 17.85 -4.30
N THR A 84 -3.46 16.90 -4.52
CA THR A 84 -3.86 15.51 -4.74
C THR A 84 -3.09 14.51 -3.90
N GLN A 85 -3.72 13.36 -3.61
CA GLN A 85 -3.14 12.22 -2.90
C GLN A 85 -3.26 10.98 -3.78
N ILE A 86 -2.32 10.04 -3.63
CA ILE A 86 -2.14 8.92 -4.56
C ILE A 86 -3.47 8.16 -4.82
N GLU A 87 -4.21 7.79 -3.78
CA GLU A 87 -5.44 7.01 -3.93
C GLU A 87 -6.60 7.83 -4.54
N ALA A 88 -6.61 9.14 -4.30
CA ALA A 88 -7.65 10.03 -4.84
C ALA A 88 -7.46 10.29 -6.34
N GLU A 89 -6.21 10.38 -6.79
CA GLU A 89 -5.89 10.55 -8.22
C GLU A 89 -6.28 9.34 -9.05
N LEU A 90 -6.35 8.15 -8.42
CA LEU A 90 -6.78 6.92 -9.07
C LEU A 90 -8.30 6.77 -9.14
N ALA A 91 -9.08 7.60 -8.46
CA ALA A 91 -10.54 7.44 -8.39
C ALA A 91 -11.21 7.46 -9.78
N GLU A 92 -10.79 8.36 -10.68
CA GLU A 92 -11.32 8.41 -12.06
C GLU A 92 -11.04 7.12 -12.83
N ALA A 93 -9.84 6.55 -12.68
CA ALA A 93 -9.49 5.27 -13.28
C ALA A 93 -10.35 4.13 -12.72
N ILE A 94 -10.54 4.09 -11.39
CA ILE A 94 -11.36 3.07 -10.74
C ILE A 94 -12.83 3.16 -11.17
N CYS A 95 -13.40 4.36 -11.26
CA CYS A 95 -14.75 4.59 -11.77
C CYS A 95 -14.89 4.14 -13.23
N ALA A 96 -13.92 4.47 -14.08
CA ALA A 96 -13.92 4.06 -15.48
C ALA A 96 -13.82 2.53 -15.64
N ILE A 97 -12.98 1.86 -14.83
CA ILE A 97 -12.86 0.41 -14.75
C ILE A 97 -14.18 -0.23 -14.30
N ALA A 98 -14.79 0.32 -13.25
CA ALA A 98 -16.07 -0.16 -12.73
C ALA A 98 -17.19 -0.06 -13.78
N SER A 99 -17.30 1.09 -14.46
CA SER A 99 -18.26 1.28 -15.56
C SER A 99 -18.04 0.26 -16.68
N ALA A 100 -16.79 0.06 -17.10
CA ALA A 100 -16.46 -0.88 -18.16
C ALA A 100 -16.82 -2.32 -17.79
N CYS A 101 -16.53 -2.74 -16.56
CA CYS A 101 -16.88 -4.05 -16.03
C CYS A 101 -18.38 -4.25 -15.88
N LEU A 102 -19.11 -3.23 -15.42
CA LEU A 102 -20.56 -3.27 -15.22
C LEU A 102 -21.31 -3.41 -16.54
N HIS A 103 -20.88 -2.67 -17.56
CA HIS A 103 -21.53 -2.67 -18.89
C HIS A 103 -20.94 -3.69 -19.86
N GLY A 104 -19.86 -4.39 -19.49
CA GLY A 104 -19.15 -5.32 -20.36
C GLY A 104 -18.53 -4.65 -21.60
N LYS A 105 -18.28 -3.34 -21.55
CA LYS A 105 -17.85 -2.53 -22.71
C LYS A 105 -16.87 -1.46 -22.27
N ILE A 106 -15.82 -1.25 -23.08
CA ILE A 106 -14.84 -0.18 -22.87
C ILE A 106 -15.30 1.07 -23.61
N GLU A 107 -15.37 2.19 -22.89
CA GLU A 107 -15.58 3.50 -23.50
C GLU A 107 -14.25 4.04 -24.04
N GLN A 108 -14.32 4.94 -25.03
CA GLN A 108 -13.11 5.54 -25.61
C GLN A 108 -12.24 6.25 -24.56
N SER A 109 -12.85 6.80 -23.51
CA SER A 109 -12.18 7.51 -22.43
C SER A 109 -11.61 6.59 -21.34
N THR A 110 -12.00 5.30 -21.28
CA THR A 110 -11.63 4.41 -20.17
C THR A 110 -10.11 4.30 -20.00
N MET A 111 -9.39 4.00 -21.09
CA MET A 111 -7.92 3.89 -21.05
C MET A 111 -7.25 5.23 -20.80
N GLN A 112 -7.85 6.33 -21.27
CA GLN A 112 -7.35 7.68 -21.02
C GLN A 112 -7.45 8.05 -19.54
N HIS A 113 -8.57 7.74 -18.86
CA HIS A 113 -8.71 7.94 -17.43
C HIS A 113 -7.65 7.15 -16.63
N ILE A 114 -7.40 5.89 -17.00
CA ILE A 114 -6.34 5.08 -16.37
C ILE A 114 -4.96 5.73 -16.59
N CYS A 115 -4.62 6.07 -17.83
CA CYS A 115 -3.33 6.68 -18.17
C CYS A 115 -3.11 8.00 -17.43
N ASN A 116 -4.10 8.90 -17.43
CA ASN A 116 -4.02 10.20 -16.78
C ASN A 116 -3.85 10.05 -15.27
N ALA A 117 -4.67 9.23 -14.63
CA ALA A 117 -4.63 8.97 -13.20
C ALA A 117 -3.26 8.42 -12.75
N VAL A 118 -2.76 7.38 -13.43
CA VAL A 118 -1.48 6.75 -13.10
C VAL A 118 -0.30 7.69 -13.37
N THR A 119 -0.35 8.48 -14.44
CA THR A 119 0.66 9.51 -14.72
C THR A 119 0.70 10.56 -13.61
N LYS A 120 -0.48 10.99 -13.14
CA LYS A 120 -0.60 11.97 -12.06
C LYS A 120 -0.01 11.44 -10.75
N VAL A 121 -0.34 10.20 -10.38
CA VAL A 121 0.24 9.51 -9.22
C VAL A 121 1.75 9.36 -9.33
N THR A 122 2.25 9.10 -10.54
CA THR A 122 3.70 9.01 -10.80
C THR A 122 4.42 10.32 -10.46
N SER A 123 3.80 11.47 -10.74
CA SER A 123 4.33 12.77 -10.32
C SER A 123 4.17 12.98 -8.80
N THR A 124 3.02 12.60 -8.24
CA THR A 124 2.72 12.80 -6.81
C THR A 124 3.65 12.01 -5.89
N ILE A 125 4.00 10.76 -6.24
CA ILE A 125 4.87 9.94 -5.37
C ILE A 125 6.29 10.52 -5.24
N GLN A 126 6.78 11.26 -6.24
CA GLN A 126 8.08 11.93 -6.19
C GLN A 126 8.12 13.05 -5.15
N ARG A 127 6.96 13.62 -4.81
CA ARG A 127 6.80 14.65 -3.78
C ARG A 127 7.06 14.14 -2.37
N MET A 128 7.25 12.83 -2.18
CA MET A 128 7.70 12.25 -0.90
C MET A 128 8.95 12.97 -0.38
N GLU A 129 9.84 13.36 -1.29
CA GLU A 129 11.11 14.01 -0.99
C GLU A 129 10.97 15.46 -0.52
N GLU A 130 9.82 16.12 -0.73
CA GLU A 130 9.60 17.51 -0.31
C GLU A 130 9.76 17.68 1.21
N TYR A 131 9.27 16.71 2.00
CA TYR A 131 9.24 16.81 3.46
C TYR A 131 9.66 15.53 4.20
N VAL A 132 10.02 14.47 3.48
CA VAL A 132 10.54 13.24 4.10
C VAL A 132 12.00 13.05 3.68
N PRO A 133 12.97 13.46 4.53
CA PRO A 133 14.37 13.11 4.30
C PRO A 133 14.57 11.59 4.36
N PRO A 134 15.30 10.96 3.42
CA PRO A 134 15.50 9.50 3.39
C PRO A 134 16.00 8.90 4.70
N ASN A 135 16.97 9.56 5.36
CA ASN A 135 17.51 9.09 6.64
C ASN A 135 16.50 9.17 7.78
N ILE A 136 15.61 10.16 7.77
CA ILE A 136 14.53 10.29 8.77
C ILE A 136 13.49 9.20 8.54
N PHE A 137 13.10 8.93 7.30
CA PHE A 137 12.22 7.81 7.00
C PHE A 137 12.82 6.49 7.50
N TYR A 138 14.05 6.19 7.09
CA TYR A 138 14.69 4.92 7.37
C TYR A 138 14.93 4.68 8.87
N ASN A 139 15.47 5.68 9.57
CA ASN A 139 15.90 5.53 10.97
C ASN A 139 14.85 5.96 12.00
N ASN A 140 13.76 6.64 11.62
CA ASN A 140 12.83 7.17 12.60
C ASN A 140 11.37 6.78 12.34
N LEU A 141 10.97 6.55 11.08
CA LEU A 141 9.57 6.23 10.78
C LEU A 141 9.37 4.75 10.43
N ARG A 142 10.26 4.16 9.63
CA ARG A 142 10.10 2.82 9.05
C ARG A 142 9.89 1.73 10.11
N TYR A 143 10.53 1.84 11.28
CA TYR A 143 10.39 0.87 12.36
C TYR A 143 8.96 0.72 12.86
N PHE A 144 8.17 1.80 12.86
CA PHE A 144 6.77 1.79 13.28
C PHE A 144 5.83 1.16 12.24
N LEU A 145 6.31 0.98 11.01
CA LEU A 145 5.59 0.31 9.92
C LEU A 145 6.00 -1.16 9.77
N SER A 146 7.01 -1.61 10.52
CA SER A 146 7.48 -2.99 10.47
C SER A 146 6.44 -3.94 11.05
N GLY A 147 6.34 -5.12 10.44
CA GLY A 147 5.54 -6.21 10.95
C GLY A 147 6.25 -7.01 12.03
N TYR A 148 5.58 -8.07 12.48
CA TYR A 148 6.10 -9.06 13.43
C TYR A 148 6.82 -10.21 12.72
N THR A 149 7.51 -9.92 11.62
CA THR A 149 8.13 -10.93 10.72
C THR A 149 9.65 -10.74 10.58
N GLN A 150 10.28 -9.97 11.46
CA GLN A 150 11.71 -9.63 11.37
C GLN A 150 12.39 -9.73 12.75
N ASN A 151 13.71 -9.99 12.75
CA ASN A 151 14.55 -10.03 13.95
C ASN A 151 14.01 -10.99 15.02
N ALA A 152 14.12 -10.63 16.30
CA ALA A 152 13.66 -11.45 17.42
C ALA A 152 12.17 -11.84 17.34
N LEU A 153 11.32 -11.05 16.66
CA LEU A 153 9.93 -11.43 16.41
C LEU A 153 9.84 -12.60 15.42
N ALA A 154 10.69 -12.63 14.40
CA ALA A 154 10.76 -13.77 13.48
C ALA A 154 11.29 -15.04 14.17
N GLU A 155 12.28 -14.92 15.06
CA GLU A 155 12.80 -16.03 15.86
C GLU A 155 11.73 -16.61 16.80
N GLN A 156 10.84 -15.78 17.33
CA GLN A 156 9.67 -16.19 18.10
C GLN A 156 8.54 -16.77 17.22
N GLY A 157 8.64 -16.68 15.89
CA GLY A 157 7.56 -17.04 14.96
C GLY A 157 6.44 -15.99 14.88
N GLY A 158 6.62 -14.81 15.46
CA GLY A 158 5.67 -13.71 15.49
C GLY A 158 5.54 -13.05 16.85
N ILE A 159 4.57 -12.14 16.98
CA ILE A 159 4.21 -11.56 18.28
C ILE A 159 3.18 -12.44 18.99
N ILE A 160 3.29 -12.57 20.31
CA ILE A 160 2.28 -13.28 21.11
C ILE A 160 1.27 -12.24 21.61
N PHE A 161 -0.01 -12.50 21.40
CA PHE A 161 -1.09 -11.67 21.93
C PHE A 161 -1.64 -12.32 23.19
N GLU A 162 -1.45 -11.68 24.35
CA GLU A 162 -2.00 -12.18 25.62
C GLU A 162 -3.54 -12.22 25.56
N GLY A 163 -4.14 -13.29 26.10
CA GLY A 163 -5.56 -13.60 25.96
C GLY A 163 -5.96 -14.23 24.61
N LYS A 164 -4.99 -14.50 23.73
CA LYS A 164 -5.16 -15.21 22.44
C LYS A 164 -4.06 -16.27 22.24
N GLU A 165 -3.55 -16.85 23.33
CA GLU A 165 -2.44 -17.80 23.34
C GLU A 165 -2.70 -19.04 22.49
N ASN A 166 -3.97 -19.42 22.33
CA ASN A 166 -4.40 -20.53 21.48
C ASN A 166 -4.03 -20.35 19.99
N LEU A 167 -3.77 -19.12 19.54
CA LEU A 167 -3.31 -18.85 18.18
C LEU A 167 -1.79 -19.02 18.03
N GLY A 168 -1.05 -19.04 19.14
CA GLY A 168 0.41 -18.99 19.13
C GLY A 168 0.97 -17.64 18.63
N PRO A 169 2.31 -17.54 18.47
CA PRO A 169 2.95 -16.37 17.88
C PRO A 169 2.41 -16.07 16.47
N GLN A 170 2.14 -14.79 16.18
CA GLN A 170 1.52 -14.34 14.93
C GLN A 170 2.51 -13.54 14.06
N PRO A 171 2.93 -14.06 12.89
CA PRO A 171 3.88 -13.40 12.00
C PRO A 171 3.17 -12.42 11.04
N LEU A 172 2.60 -11.34 11.58
CA LEU A 172 1.84 -10.38 10.78
C LEU A 172 2.74 -9.37 10.07
N HIS A 173 2.52 -9.18 8.77
CA HIS A 173 3.19 -8.14 7.98
C HIS A 173 2.69 -6.74 8.37
N GLY A 174 3.62 -5.78 8.40
CA GLY A 174 3.33 -4.38 8.71
C GLY A 174 2.80 -3.60 7.51
N GLY A 175 2.74 -2.27 7.63
CA GLY A 175 2.22 -1.39 6.60
C GLY A 175 3.05 -1.42 5.33
N SER A 176 2.40 -1.64 4.18
CA SER A 176 3.05 -1.71 2.87
C SER A 176 2.15 -1.12 1.78
N ALA A 177 2.76 -0.48 0.78
CA ALA A 177 2.05 -0.01 -0.42
C ALA A 177 1.37 -1.15 -1.18
N ALA A 178 1.84 -2.40 -1.03
CA ALA A 178 1.19 -3.58 -1.60
C ALA A 178 -0.21 -3.86 -1.03
N GLN A 179 -0.57 -3.22 0.10
CA GLN A 179 -1.91 -3.27 0.71
C GLN A 179 -2.85 -2.17 0.15
N SER A 180 -2.37 -1.30 -0.74
CA SER A 180 -3.24 -0.43 -1.55
C SER A 180 -4.04 -1.27 -2.54
N SER A 181 -5.36 -1.05 -2.58
CA SER A 181 -6.24 -1.84 -3.44
C SER A 181 -6.29 -1.35 -4.89
N THR A 182 -5.93 -0.09 -5.16
CA THR A 182 -6.16 0.55 -6.46
C THR A 182 -5.29 -0.01 -7.57
N PHE A 183 -4.00 -0.25 -7.31
CA PHE A 183 -3.14 -0.91 -8.29
C PHE A 183 -3.53 -2.38 -8.52
N HIS A 184 -4.06 -3.10 -7.51
CA HIS A 184 -4.61 -4.45 -7.72
C HIS A 184 -5.82 -4.45 -8.65
N VAL A 185 -6.67 -3.41 -8.55
CA VAL A 185 -7.82 -3.23 -9.47
C VAL A 185 -7.34 -2.92 -10.88
N ILE A 186 -6.36 -2.02 -11.04
CA ILE A 186 -5.79 -1.69 -12.35
C ILE A 186 -5.15 -2.92 -12.99
N ASP A 187 -4.39 -3.70 -12.23
CA ASP A 187 -3.76 -4.94 -12.71
C ASP A 187 -4.80 -5.98 -13.12
N ALA A 188 -5.85 -6.14 -12.30
CA ALA A 188 -6.96 -7.04 -12.59
C ALA A 188 -7.69 -6.65 -13.89
N PHE A 189 -7.94 -5.35 -14.11
CA PHE A 189 -8.62 -4.85 -15.30
C PHE A 189 -7.75 -4.97 -16.56
N LEU A 190 -6.48 -4.57 -16.48
CA LEU A 190 -5.54 -4.67 -17.58
C LEU A 190 -5.10 -6.13 -17.83
N GLY A 191 -5.49 -7.07 -16.98
CA GLY A 191 -5.11 -8.48 -17.12
C GLY A 191 -3.61 -8.71 -17.02
N ILE A 192 -2.92 -7.91 -16.20
CA ILE A 192 -1.50 -8.06 -15.87
C ILE A 192 -1.35 -9.34 -15.05
N LYS A 193 -0.46 -10.23 -15.48
CA LYS A 193 -0.14 -11.48 -14.78
C LYS A 193 1.22 -11.35 -14.12
N HIS A 194 1.28 -11.70 -12.86
CA HIS A 194 2.50 -11.68 -12.07
C HIS A 194 3.13 -13.07 -12.02
N ALA A 195 4.45 -13.12 -11.84
CA ALA A 195 5.14 -14.36 -11.50
C ALA A 195 4.58 -14.98 -10.20
N ASP A 196 4.66 -16.30 -10.04
CA ASP A 196 3.99 -17.02 -8.96
C ASP A 196 4.39 -16.54 -7.55
N ASP A 197 5.66 -16.22 -7.35
CA ASP A 197 6.18 -15.68 -6.09
C ASP A 197 5.63 -14.27 -5.79
N VAL A 198 5.52 -13.44 -6.83
CA VAL A 198 4.95 -12.10 -6.76
C VAL A 198 3.44 -12.15 -6.48
N GLU A 199 2.70 -13.01 -7.19
CA GLU A 199 1.26 -13.17 -6.97
C GLU A 199 0.98 -13.72 -5.57
N ALA A 200 1.78 -14.67 -5.07
CA ALA A 200 1.66 -15.17 -3.71
C ALA A 200 1.86 -14.04 -2.67
N PHE A 201 2.88 -13.20 -2.87
CA PHE A 201 3.12 -12.01 -2.04
C PHE A 201 1.94 -11.03 -2.07
N LEU A 202 1.42 -10.70 -3.27
CA LEU A 202 0.31 -9.78 -3.44
C LEU A 202 -0.99 -10.35 -2.86
N ALA A 203 -1.25 -11.64 -3.02
CA ALA A 203 -2.40 -12.33 -2.46
C ALA A 203 -2.39 -12.28 -0.92
N GLN A 204 -1.22 -12.50 -0.31
CA GLN A 204 -1.05 -12.34 1.13
C GLN A 204 -1.34 -10.90 1.60
N HIS A 205 -0.92 -9.89 0.83
CA HIS A 205 -1.18 -8.48 1.16
C HIS A 205 -2.65 -8.07 0.97
N ARG A 206 -3.41 -8.75 0.10
CA ARG A 206 -4.87 -8.54 0.00
C ARG A 206 -5.59 -8.86 1.30
N GLU A 207 -5.09 -9.79 2.12
CA GLU A 207 -5.69 -10.11 3.43
C GLU A 207 -5.69 -8.94 4.43
N TYR A 208 -4.89 -7.89 4.16
CA TYR A 208 -4.83 -6.66 4.95
C TYR A 208 -5.75 -5.56 4.40
N MET A 209 -6.45 -5.81 3.29
CA MET A 209 -7.39 -4.87 2.70
C MET A 209 -8.79 -5.06 3.27
N PRO A 210 -9.59 -3.97 3.35
CA PRO A 210 -11.01 -4.07 3.70
C PRO A 210 -11.73 -5.12 2.84
N PRO A 211 -12.67 -5.90 3.40
CA PRO A 211 -13.32 -7.01 2.68
C PRO A 211 -13.96 -6.60 1.37
N LYS A 212 -14.63 -5.44 1.35
CA LYS A 212 -15.26 -4.90 0.13
C LYS A 212 -14.24 -4.55 -0.96
N HIS A 213 -13.02 -4.15 -0.60
CA HIS A 213 -11.97 -3.89 -1.58
C HIS A 213 -11.45 -5.19 -2.18
N ARG A 214 -11.25 -6.24 -1.36
CA ARG A 214 -10.88 -7.58 -1.84
C ARG A 214 -11.92 -8.13 -2.81
N GLN A 215 -13.19 -8.04 -2.44
CA GLN A 215 -14.32 -8.46 -3.28
C GLN A 215 -14.36 -7.69 -4.59
N PHE A 216 -14.12 -6.37 -4.55
CA PHE A 216 -14.10 -5.54 -5.75
C PHE A 216 -12.96 -5.90 -6.71
N ILE A 217 -11.75 -6.21 -6.21
CA ILE A 217 -10.64 -6.71 -7.03
C ILE A 217 -11.04 -8.01 -7.74
N GLY A 218 -11.65 -8.96 -7.01
CA GLY A 218 -12.14 -10.21 -7.57
C GLY A 218 -13.21 -9.98 -8.65
N TRP A 219 -14.20 -9.14 -8.36
CA TRP A 219 -15.27 -8.78 -9.29
C TRP A 219 -14.73 -8.12 -10.57
N VAL A 220 -13.75 -7.21 -10.46
CA VAL A 220 -13.12 -6.59 -11.65
C VAL A 220 -12.38 -7.64 -12.47
N ARG A 221 -11.62 -8.54 -11.83
CA ARG A 221 -10.88 -9.61 -12.53
C ARG A 221 -11.82 -10.51 -13.33
N GLU A 222 -12.94 -10.92 -12.73
CA GLU A 222 -13.93 -11.77 -13.38
C GLU A 222 -14.65 -11.08 -14.54
N ASN A 223 -15.01 -9.81 -14.39
CA ASN A 223 -15.79 -9.10 -15.41
C ASN A 223 -14.91 -8.53 -16.52
N ALA A 224 -13.68 -8.09 -16.24
CA ALA A 224 -12.72 -7.68 -17.26
C ALA A 224 -12.40 -8.82 -18.23
N ALA A 225 -12.33 -10.07 -17.74
CA ALA A 225 -12.13 -11.26 -18.57
C ALA A 225 -13.27 -11.53 -19.57
N LYS A 226 -14.48 -10.99 -19.31
CA LYS A 226 -15.66 -11.12 -20.18
C LYS A 226 -15.73 -10.02 -21.26
N ILE A 227 -14.94 -8.96 -21.11
CA ILE A 227 -14.92 -7.84 -22.07
C ILE A 227 -14.15 -8.27 -23.31
N SER A 228 -14.88 -8.48 -24.41
CA SER A 228 -14.26 -8.78 -25.71
C SER A 228 -13.32 -7.65 -26.14
N ASN A 229 -12.16 -8.02 -26.69
CA ASN A 229 -11.19 -7.07 -27.26
C ASN A 229 -10.61 -6.04 -26.28
N LEU A 230 -10.63 -6.29 -24.96
CA LEU A 230 -10.06 -5.37 -23.97
C LEU A 230 -8.62 -4.97 -24.27
N ARG A 231 -7.78 -5.95 -24.63
CA ARG A 231 -6.36 -5.74 -24.98
C ARG A 231 -6.15 -5.00 -26.30
N ASN A 232 -7.17 -4.98 -27.16
CA ASN A 232 -7.15 -4.28 -28.44
C ASN A 232 -7.79 -2.89 -28.36
N ALA A 233 -8.27 -2.48 -27.17
CA ALA A 233 -8.86 -1.17 -26.98
C ALA A 233 -7.85 -0.05 -27.24
N PHE A 234 -8.31 1.02 -27.88
CA PHE A 234 -7.50 2.22 -28.07
C PHE A 234 -6.99 2.74 -26.72
N GLY A 235 -5.69 3.01 -26.62
CA GLY A 235 -5.07 3.47 -25.39
C GLY A 235 -4.59 2.36 -24.44
N TYR A 236 -4.87 1.08 -24.70
CA TYR A 236 -4.49 -0.02 -23.81
C TYR A 236 -2.97 -0.09 -23.57
N GLN A 237 -2.18 0.01 -24.65
CA GLN A 237 -0.72 0.00 -24.54
C GLN A 237 -0.18 1.22 -23.78
N GLN A 238 -0.80 2.39 -23.97
CA GLN A 238 -0.46 3.61 -23.24
C GLN A 238 -0.74 3.45 -21.75
N ALA A 239 -1.87 2.83 -21.37
CA ALA A 239 -2.19 2.53 -19.99
C ALA A 239 -1.16 1.57 -19.35
N LEU A 240 -0.75 0.50 -20.06
CA LEU A 240 0.31 -0.40 -19.59
C LEU A 240 1.64 0.35 -19.40
N CYS A 241 2.03 1.19 -20.36
CA CYS A 241 3.24 2.01 -20.26
C CYS A 241 3.20 2.96 -19.06
N ALA A 242 2.04 3.57 -18.76
CA ALA A 242 1.87 4.43 -17.60
C ALA A 242 2.05 3.64 -16.29
N VAL A 243 1.45 2.44 -16.17
CA VAL A 243 1.62 1.56 -14.99
C VAL A 243 3.08 1.14 -14.82
N LYS A 244 3.74 0.73 -15.90
CA LYS A 244 5.17 0.40 -15.88
C LYS A 244 6.00 1.59 -15.40
N LYS A 245 5.73 2.79 -15.94
CA LYS A 245 6.46 4.01 -15.57
C LYS A 245 6.28 4.34 -14.09
N PHE A 246 5.06 4.23 -13.55
CA PHE A 246 4.82 4.38 -12.12
C PHE A 246 5.69 3.41 -11.31
N ARG A 247 5.73 2.13 -11.69
CA ARG A 247 6.51 1.10 -10.97
C ARG A 247 8.01 1.38 -11.00
N GLU A 248 8.56 1.83 -12.13
CA GLU A 248 9.96 2.26 -12.24
C GLU A 248 10.28 3.44 -11.32
N VAL A 249 9.38 4.43 -11.24
CA VAL A 249 9.53 5.57 -10.32
C VAL A 249 9.41 5.12 -8.87
N HIS A 250 8.47 4.22 -8.54
CA HIS A 250 8.32 3.66 -7.21
C HIS A 250 9.57 2.88 -6.76
N ILE A 251 10.17 2.08 -7.64
CA ILE A 251 11.48 1.42 -7.40
C ILE A 251 12.56 2.45 -7.08
N SER A 252 12.60 3.56 -7.81
CA SER A 252 13.58 4.63 -7.58
C SER A 252 13.39 5.28 -6.21
N VAL A 253 12.14 5.55 -5.81
CA VAL A 253 11.80 6.06 -4.47
C VAL A 253 12.23 5.05 -3.40
N VAL A 254 11.85 3.77 -3.53
CA VAL A 254 12.27 2.73 -2.58
C VAL A 254 13.80 2.64 -2.47
N THR A 255 14.52 2.68 -3.59
CA THR A 255 15.98 2.64 -3.60
C THR A 255 16.56 3.75 -2.75
N LYS A 256 16.06 4.98 -2.93
CA LYS A 256 16.55 6.15 -2.20
C LYS A 256 16.19 6.14 -0.72
N PHE A 257 14.98 5.72 -0.37
CA PHE A 257 14.46 5.79 1.00
C PHE A 257 14.81 4.56 1.85
N ILE A 258 15.11 3.42 1.22
CA ILE A 258 15.35 2.16 1.90
C ILE A 258 16.74 1.61 1.61
N ILE A 259 17.09 1.43 0.34
CA ILE A 259 18.31 0.68 -0.04
C ILE A 259 19.57 1.48 0.23
N LEU A 260 19.62 2.77 -0.14
CA LEU A 260 20.80 3.61 0.08
C LEU A 260 21.07 3.84 1.58
N PRO A 261 20.09 4.21 2.43
CA PRO A 261 20.32 4.32 3.87
C PRO A 261 20.68 2.98 4.53
N ALA A 262 20.14 1.86 4.05
CA ALA A 262 20.52 0.53 4.55
C ALA A 262 22.00 0.21 4.30
N LYS A 263 22.53 0.53 3.12
CA LYS A 263 23.96 0.29 2.81
C LYS A 263 24.91 1.15 3.64
N GLY A 264 24.50 2.36 4.01
CA GLY A 264 25.25 3.23 4.92
C GLY A 264 25.28 2.73 6.37
N ASN A 265 24.29 1.92 6.76
CA ASN A 265 24.19 1.28 8.07
C ASN A 265 24.57 -0.20 7.98
N SER A 266 25.86 -0.51 8.15
CA SER A 266 26.51 -1.84 8.00
C SER A 266 25.98 -2.99 8.88
N LYS A 267 24.82 -2.85 9.53
CA LYS A 267 24.22 -3.82 10.45
C LYS A 267 22.98 -4.56 9.90
N ILE A 268 22.53 -4.30 8.67
CA ILE A 268 21.26 -4.86 8.16
C ILE A 268 21.52 -5.73 6.92
N GLY A 269 21.26 -7.03 7.06
CA GLY A 269 21.52 -8.08 6.08
C GLY A 269 20.63 -8.06 4.82
N THR A 270 20.78 -9.11 4.03
CA THR A 270 20.35 -9.38 2.64
C THR A 270 18.86 -9.15 2.27
N GLY A 271 18.01 -8.72 3.19
CA GLY A 271 16.58 -8.47 2.97
C GLY A 271 16.26 -7.36 1.96
N GLY A 272 17.19 -6.41 1.75
CA GLY A 272 17.04 -5.37 0.72
C GLY A 272 17.08 -5.92 -0.72
N SER A 273 17.85 -6.98 -0.98
CA SER A 273 18.02 -7.56 -2.32
C SER A 273 16.79 -8.34 -2.78
N SER A 274 16.19 -9.14 -1.88
CA SER A 274 14.92 -9.85 -2.14
C SER A 274 13.75 -8.89 -2.36
N PHE A 275 13.70 -7.78 -1.60
CA PHE A 275 12.69 -6.74 -1.78
C PHE A 275 12.82 -6.01 -3.13
N MET A 276 14.06 -5.70 -3.56
CA MET A 276 14.28 -5.09 -4.88
C MET A 276 13.96 -6.05 -6.03
N HIS A 277 14.30 -7.33 -5.90
CA HIS A 277 13.93 -8.36 -6.89
C HIS A 277 12.40 -8.41 -7.07
N LEU A 278 11.64 -8.45 -5.97
CA LEU A 278 10.17 -8.40 -5.98
C LEU A 278 9.64 -7.18 -6.75
N LEU A 279 10.14 -5.98 -6.44
CA LEU A 279 9.67 -4.76 -7.11
C LEU A 279 10.04 -4.73 -8.60
N HIS A 280 11.23 -5.19 -8.97
CA HIS A 280 11.64 -5.30 -10.36
C HIS A 280 10.76 -6.28 -11.14
N ASN A 281 10.39 -7.42 -10.55
CA ASN A 281 9.47 -8.36 -11.18
C ASN A 281 8.09 -7.73 -11.39
N ILE A 282 7.53 -7.07 -10.37
CA ILE A 282 6.27 -6.31 -10.50
C ILE A 282 6.37 -5.29 -11.65
N ALA A 283 7.46 -4.52 -11.75
CA ALA A 283 7.64 -3.57 -12.85
C ALA A 283 7.75 -4.24 -14.22
N ASN A 284 8.37 -5.42 -14.30
CA ASN A 284 8.56 -6.15 -15.54
C ASN A 284 7.27 -6.84 -16.03
N ASP A 285 6.38 -7.22 -15.13
CA ASP A 285 5.09 -7.84 -15.48
C ASP A 285 4.13 -6.86 -16.19
N SER A 286 4.36 -5.55 -16.08
CA SER A 286 3.63 -4.52 -16.84
C SER A 286 4.12 -4.34 -18.29
N LYS A 287 4.92 -5.27 -18.83
CA LYS A 287 5.43 -5.20 -20.20
C LYS A 287 4.45 -5.84 -21.19
N SER A 288 4.46 -5.28 -22.39
CA SER A 288 3.78 -5.78 -23.62
C SER A 288 4.09 -7.23 -23.90
#